data_AF-A0A9P7UY49-F1
#
_entry.id   AF-A0A9P7UY49-F1
#
_cell.length_a   1.000
_cell.length_b   1.000
_cell.length_c   1.000
_cell.angle_alpha   90.00
_cell.angle_beta   90.00
_cell.angle_gamma   90.00
#
_symmetry.space_group_name_H-M   'P 1'
#
loop_
_entity.id
_entity.type
_entity.pdbx_description
1 polymer ?
#
loop_
_entity_poly.entity_id
_entity_poly.type
_entity_poly.pdbx_seq_one_letter_code
_entity_poly.pdbx_strand_id
1 'polypeptide(L)'
;MQRPRHHRQLYKLRLHQRRTSMSPKKRRRIEVKAPPPPPTTRVKFKEVEANIMPQCLAPWKQASERVGEHFNPNAYRNPLGYFLPDPQMIAVCGLESGNYSTWTAYITVWLKLHHVLCYRLRTSSVTPLGPSRWRTVLGIKKMAFKEKKAAKQKAEVEEILMEILKNAGNTTSVNLDRLDTAKVEWNGSPLEVSTAPTAKLKEILWELFELSFQYELLMMDRRFYGGLKP
;
A
#
# COMPACT_ATOMS: atom_id res chain seq x y z
N MET A 1 62.67 50.87 43.57
CA MET A 1 62.74 52.12 42.77
C MET A 1 63.40 51.80 41.43
N GLN A 2 62.65 52.02 40.36
CA GLN A 2 63.03 52.35 38.96
C GLN A 2 64.30 51.74 38.34
N ARG A 3 64.12 51.04 37.21
CA ARG A 3 64.33 51.66 35.88
C ARG A 3 63.66 50.88 34.74
N PRO A 4 63.38 51.54 33.59
CA PRO A 4 62.42 51.10 32.59
C PRO A 4 63.02 50.71 31.21
N ARG A 5 62.19 49.94 30.49
CA ARG A 5 61.95 49.79 29.04
C ARG A 5 62.92 50.45 28.04
N HIS A 6 63.38 49.68 27.04
CA HIS A 6 62.96 49.81 25.62
C HIS A 6 63.62 48.78 24.68
N HIS A 7 62.82 47.93 24.04
CA HIS A 7 62.83 47.65 22.58
C HIS A 7 61.74 46.60 22.29
N ARG A 8 60.57 47.02 21.77
CA ARG A 8 60.19 47.05 20.34
C ARG A 8 60.27 45.64 19.72
N GLN A 9 59.11 44.98 19.63
CA GLN A 9 58.26 44.97 18.43
C GLN A 9 58.90 44.18 17.29
N LEU A 10 58.34 42.99 17.03
CA LEU A 10 57.84 42.53 15.73
C LEU A 10 57.18 41.15 15.97
N TYR A 11 56.28 40.72 15.09
CA TYR A 11 55.48 39.48 15.14
C TYR A 11 54.09 39.50 15.80
N LYS A 12 53.38 40.62 15.75
CA LYS A 12 51.91 40.60 15.66
C LYS A 12 51.48 41.43 14.45
N LEU A 13 51.36 40.79 13.28
CA LEU A 13 50.53 41.21 12.14
C LEU A 13 50.88 40.35 10.91
N ARG A 14 50.29 39.15 10.85
CA ARG A 14 49.97 38.44 9.59
C ARG A 14 48.98 37.30 9.85
N LEU A 15 47.95 37.61 10.63
CA LEU A 15 46.64 36.97 10.49
C LEU A 15 45.88 37.90 9.54
N HIS A 16 45.86 37.58 8.25
CA HIS A 16 44.72 37.77 7.35
C HIS A 16 45.06 37.16 5.99
N GLN A 17 44.15 36.30 5.51
CA GLN A 17 44.04 35.78 4.15
C GLN A 17 45.02 34.67 3.73
N ARG A 18 44.79 33.46 4.24
CA ARG A 18 44.61 32.30 3.35
C ARG A 18 43.31 31.58 3.69
N ARG A 19 42.24 32.08 3.07
CA ARG A 19 41.08 31.28 2.69
C ARG A 19 41.60 30.14 1.82
N THR A 20 41.55 28.91 2.32
CA THR A 20 41.30 27.74 1.47
C THR A 20 40.12 27.02 2.07
N SER A 21 38.99 27.19 1.39
CA SER A 21 37.73 26.52 1.62
C SER A 21 37.94 25.00 1.72
N MET A 22 37.92 24.47 2.93
CA MET A 22 37.68 23.05 3.15
C MET A 22 36.17 22.83 3.04
N SER A 23 35.68 22.84 1.80
CA SER A 23 34.35 22.32 1.48
C SER A 23 34.30 20.88 1.97
N PRO A 24 33.30 20.46 2.77
CA PRO A 24 33.20 19.07 3.19
C PRO A 24 33.11 18.23 1.92
N LYS A 25 34.09 17.35 1.69
CA LYS A 25 34.08 16.41 0.56
C LYS A 25 32.77 15.63 0.64
N LYS A 26 31.82 15.99 -0.24
CA LYS A 26 30.59 15.23 -0.48
C LYS A 26 31.04 13.79 -0.73
N ARG A 27 30.88 12.90 0.26
CA ARG A 27 31.02 11.46 0.05
C ARG A 27 30.13 11.15 -1.13
N ARG A 28 30.74 10.81 -2.27
CA ARG A 28 30.04 10.33 -3.45
C ARG A 28 29.28 9.11 -2.95
N ARG A 29 27.96 9.26 -2.73
CA ARG A 29 27.10 8.16 -2.31
C ARG A 29 27.19 7.17 -3.46
N ILE A 30 27.96 6.10 -3.26
CA ILE A 30 27.97 4.98 -4.19
C ILE A 30 26.50 4.58 -4.25
N GLU A 31 25.91 4.70 -5.42
CA GLU A 31 24.54 4.31 -5.67
C GLU A 31 24.53 2.78 -5.59
N VAL A 32 24.36 2.27 -4.37
CA VAL A 32 24.22 0.84 -4.13
C VAL A 32 22.91 0.45 -4.80
N LYS A 33 23.03 -0.16 -5.99
CA LYS A 33 21.89 -0.69 -6.74
C LYS A 33 21.11 -1.59 -5.78
N ALA A 34 19.84 -1.28 -5.54
CA ALA A 34 19.03 -2.06 -4.63
C ALA A 34 19.04 -3.53 -5.06
N PRO A 35 19.11 -4.48 -4.11
CA PRO A 35 19.14 -5.89 -4.45
C PRO A 35 17.89 -6.26 -5.27
N PRO A 36 18.02 -7.16 -6.26
CA PRO A 36 16.86 -7.67 -6.98
C PRO A 36 15.89 -8.34 -6.00
N PRO A 37 14.58 -8.32 -6.27
CA PRO A 37 13.63 -9.05 -5.45
C PRO A 37 13.95 -10.56 -5.49
N PRO A 38 13.70 -11.31 -4.40
CA PRO A 38 13.87 -12.75 -4.37
C PRO A 38 13.14 -13.42 -5.55
N PRO A 39 13.68 -14.51 -6.15
CA PRO A 39 13.06 -15.19 -7.29
C PRO A 39 11.63 -15.69 -7.03
N THR A 40 11.31 -15.95 -5.76
CA THR A 40 9.99 -16.40 -5.29
C THR A 40 8.97 -15.28 -5.15
N THR A 41 9.38 -14.02 -5.39
CA THR A 41 8.49 -12.87 -5.25
C THR A 41 7.60 -12.74 -6.47
N ARG A 42 6.28 -12.74 -6.25
CA ARG A 42 5.30 -12.50 -7.31
C ARG A 42 5.63 -11.21 -8.06
N VAL A 43 5.71 -11.30 -9.39
CA VAL A 43 5.86 -10.14 -10.28
C VAL A 43 4.52 -9.40 -10.33
N LYS A 44 4.47 -8.17 -9.78
CA LYS A 44 3.24 -7.35 -9.70
C LYS A 44 2.56 -7.15 -11.06
N PHE A 45 3.37 -7.01 -12.10
CA PHE A 45 2.93 -6.65 -13.45
C PHE A 45 2.59 -7.84 -14.35
N LYS A 46 2.81 -9.08 -13.85
CA LYS A 46 2.42 -10.29 -14.55
C LYS A 46 0.98 -10.63 -14.15
N GLU A 47 0.11 -10.73 -15.13
CA GLU A 47 -1.30 -11.04 -14.90
C GLU A 47 -1.48 -12.48 -14.41
N VAL A 48 -2.48 -12.68 -13.55
CA VAL A 48 -2.84 -14.00 -13.02
C VAL A 48 -3.92 -14.60 -13.89
N GLU A 49 -3.66 -15.80 -14.41
CA GLU A 49 -4.62 -16.56 -15.20
C GLU A 49 -5.58 -17.33 -14.27
N ALA A 50 -6.55 -16.61 -13.70
CA ALA A 50 -7.63 -17.19 -12.91
C ALA A 50 -8.98 -16.93 -13.59
N ASN A 51 -9.90 -17.88 -13.46
CA ASN A 51 -11.21 -17.81 -14.11
C ASN A 51 -12.07 -16.61 -13.67
N ILE A 52 -11.86 -16.06 -12.47
CA ILE A 52 -12.56 -14.86 -11.97
C ILE A 52 -11.83 -13.55 -12.26
N MET A 53 -10.62 -13.61 -12.82
CA MET A 53 -9.93 -12.39 -13.21
C MET A 53 -10.60 -11.81 -14.45
N PRO A 54 -10.82 -10.48 -14.48
CA PRO A 54 -11.24 -9.83 -15.71
C PRO A 54 -10.15 -10.01 -16.78
N GLN A 55 -10.55 -10.09 -18.04
CA GLN A 55 -9.61 -10.23 -19.14
C GLN A 55 -8.93 -8.89 -19.42
N CYS A 56 -7.60 -8.84 -19.35
CA CYS A 56 -6.85 -7.72 -19.88
C CYS A 56 -6.71 -7.83 -21.41
N LEU A 57 -6.80 -6.68 -22.08
CA LEU A 57 -6.48 -6.56 -23.50
C LEU A 57 -4.99 -6.88 -23.73
N ALA A 58 -4.69 -7.62 -24.79
CA ALA A 58 -3.33 -8.09 -25.07
C ALA A 58 -2.26 -6.97 -25.13
N PRO A 59 -2.50 -5.80 -25.76
CA PRO A 59 -1.51 -4.72 -25.75
C PRO A 59 -1.21 -4.19 -24.34
N TRP A 60 -2.23 -4.12 -23.47
CA TRP A 60 -2.08 -3.66 -22.09
C TRP A 60 -1.34 -4.69 -21.23
N LYS A 61 -1.60 -5.99 -21.44
CA LYS A 61 -0.85 -7.08 -20.81
C LYS A 61 0.64 -6.98 -21.15
N GLN A 62 0.97 -6.85 -22.44
CA GLN A 62 2.35 -6.71 -22.90
C GLN A 62 3.02 -5.44 -22.36
N ALA A 63 2.32 -4.31 -22.35
CA ALA A 63 2.84 -3.06 -21.79
C ALA A 63 3.13 -3.20 -20.29
N SER A 64 2.22 -3.81 -19.53
CA SER A 64 2.41 -4.11 -18.11
C SER A 64 3.65 -4.97 -17.87
N GLU A 65 3.80 -6.07 -18.61
CA GLU A 65 4.95 -6.98 -18.51
C GLU A 65 6.27 -6.25 -18.76
N ARG A 66 6.36 -5.40 -19.80
CA ARG A 66 7.53 -4.57 -20.08
C ARG A 66 7.88 -3.61 -18.95
N VAL A 67 6.88 -2.98 -18.32
CA VAL A 67 7.11 -2.14 -17.13
C VAL A 67 7.67 -2.99 -15.97
N GLY A 68 7.20 -4.23 -15.84
CA GLY A 68 7.65 -5.18 -14.82
C GLY A 68 9.13 -5.57 -14.93
N GLU A 69 9.69 -5.63 -16.14
CA GLU A 69 11.10 -6.01 -16.37
C GLU A 69 12.10 -5.11 -15.65
N HIS A 70 11.75 -3.83 -15.49
CA HIS A 70 12.62 -2.83 -14.85
C HIS A 70 12.13 -2.41 -13.46
N PHE A 71 10.97 -2.90 -13.02
CA PHE A 71 10.41 -2.55 -11.74
C PHE A 71 11.11 -3.31 -10.60
N ASN A 72 11.84 -2.58 -9.76
CA ASN A 72 12.37 -3.12 -8.50
C ASN A 72 11.65 -2.46 -7.30
N PRO A 73 10.76 -3.19 -6.58
CA PRO A 73 10.11 -2.62 -5.39
C PRO A 73 11.09 -2.26 -4.28
N ASN A 74 12.25 -2.94 -4.20
CA ASN A 74 13.30 -2.68 -3.21
C ASN A 74 14.11 -1.42 -3.51
N ALA A 75 13.96 -0.82 -4.70
CA ALA A 75 14.63 0.44 -5.05
C ALA A 75 14.12 1.62 -4.22
N TYR A 76 12.96 1.47 -3.57
CA TYR A 76 12.31 2.51 -2.79
C TYR A 76 12.40 2.21 -1.29
N ARG A 77 12.84 3.19 -0.49
CA ARG A 77 12.97 3.07 0.97
C ARG A 77 11.65 2.65 1.65
N ASN A 78 10.53 3.12 1.09
CA ASN A 78 9.18 2.75 1.48
C ASN A 78 8.46 2.30 0.20
N PRO A 79 8.39 0.99 -0.12
CA PRO A 79 7.64 0.52 -1.27
C PRO A 79 6.19 0.96 -1.15
N LEU A 80 5.64 1.49 -2.24
CA LEU A 80 4.23 1.90 -2.30
C LEU A 80 3.36 0.68 -1.98
N GLY A 81 2.54 0.81 -0.93
CA GLY A 81 1.49 -0.16 -0.64
C GLY A 81 0.31 -0.01 -1.59
N TYR A 82 -0.84 -0.52 -1.18
CA TYR A 82 -2.07 -0.49 -1.95
C TYR A 82 -3.18 0.21 -1.16
N PHE A 83 -3.97 1.05 -1.83
CA PHE A 83 -5.12 1.74 -1.23
C PHE A 83 -6.35 0.84 -1.10
N LEU A 84 -6.42 -0.22 -1.89
CA LEU A 84 -7.37 -1.33 -1.77
C LEU A 84 -6.57 -2.64 -1.93
N PRO A 85 -7.11 -3.81 -1.54
CA PRO A 85 -6.41 -5.06 -1.81
C PRO A 85 -6.28 -5.27 -3.33
N ASP A 86 -5.08 -5.65 -3.79
CA ASP A 86 -4.85 -6.04 -5.18
C ASP A 86 -5.71 -7.27 -5.53
N PRO A 87 -6.56 -7.22 -6.57
CA PRO A 87 -7.40 -8.35 -6.98
C PRO A 87 -6.63 -9.66 -7.18
N GLN A 88 -5.39 -9.58 -7.65
CA GLN A 88 -4.54 -10.76 -7.82
C GLN A 88 -4.16 -11.42 -6.48
N MET A 89 -4.16 -10.68 -5.36
CA MET A 89 -4.00 -11.28 -4.03
C MET A 89 -5.16 -12.20 -3.65
N ILE A 90 -6.34 -11.94 -4.21
CA ILE A 90 -7.54 -12.75 -4.02
C ILE A 90 -7.53 -13.89 -5.04
N ALA A 91 -7.33 -13.59 -6.32
CA ALA A 91 -7.49 -14.56 -7.41
C ALA A 91 -6.49 -15.73 -7.39
N VAL A 92 -5.27 -15.53 -6.86
CA VAL A 92 -4.27 -16.61 -6.74
C VAL A 92 -4.64 -17.63 -5.65
N CYS A 93 -5.48 -17.24 -4.70
CA CYS A 93 -5.75 -18.06 -3.52
C CYS A 93 -6.57 -19.31 -3.87
N GLY A 94 -5.89 -20.46 -3.87
CA GLY A 94 -6.50 -21.75 -4.21
C GLY A 94 -6.35 -22.17 -5.67
N LEU A 95 -5.69 -21.35 -6.50
CA LEU A 95 -5.51 -21.63 -7.93
C LEU A 95 -4.70 -22.90 -8.18
N GLU A 96 -3.57 -23.06 -7.48
CA GLU A 96 -2.70 -24.25 -7.62
C GLU A 96 -3.33 -25.51 -7.02
N SER A 97 -4.07 -25.37 -5.91
CA SER A 97 -4.65 -26.50 -5.18
C SER A 97 -6.07 -26.87 -5.59
N GLY A 98 -6.72 -26.05 -6.42
CA GLY A 98 -8.16 -26.14 -6.70
C GLY A 98 -9.06 -25.83 -5.49
N ASN A 99 -8.48 -25.48 -4.33
CA ASN A 99 -9.25 -25.20 -3.11
C ASN A 99 -9.59 -23.71 -3.00
N TYR A 100 -10.77 -23.42 -3.51
CA TYR A 100 -11.40 -22.12 -3.59
C TYR A 100 -12.07 -21.66 -2.27
N SER A 101 -11.67 -22.16 -1.10
CA SER A 101 -12.21 -21.64 0.17
C SER A 101 -11.62 -20.27 0.53
N THR A 102 -10.36 -19.99 0.16
CA THR A 102 -9.63 -18.78 0.58
C THR A 102 -10.10 -17.53 -0.15
N TRP A 103 -10.07 -17.55 -1.48
CA TRP A 103 -10.58 -16.43 -2.28
C TRP A 103 -12.08 -16.15 -1.99
N THR A 104 -12.94 -17.16 -1.77
CA THR A 104 -14.36 -17.00 -1.35
C THR A 104 -14.48 -16.25 -0.04
N ALA A 105 -13.68 -16.61 0.96
CA ALA A 105 -13.65 -15.90 2.23
C ALA A 105 -13.16 -14.45 2.06
N TYR A 106 -12.15 -14.23 1.22
CA TYR A 106 -11.61 -12.89 0.94
C TYR A 106 -12.63 -12.00 0.24
N ILE A 107 -13.30 -12.51 -0.80
CA ILE A 107 -14.39 -11.79 -1.49
C ILE A 107 -15.54 -11.50 -0.52
N THR A 108 -15.90 -12.47 0.32
CA THR A 108 -16.94 -12.27 1.35
C THR A 108 -16.59 -11.13 2.30
N VAL A 109 -15.36 -11.08 2.80
CA VAL A 109 -14.90 -10.02 3.71
C VAL A 109 -14.83 -8.68 2.96
N TRP A 110 -14.32 -8.67 1.73
CA TRP A 110 -14.31 -7.48 0.88
C TRP A 110 -15.72 -6.89 0.75
N LEU A 111 -16.71 -7.69 0.35
CA LEU A 111 -18.09 -7.24 0.18
C LEU A 111 -18.70 -6.69 1.47
N LYS A 112 -18.44 -7.34 2.61
CA LYS A 112 -18.89 -6.86 3.93
C LYS A 112 -18.26 -5.53 4.34
N LEU A 113 -17.01 -5.30 3.94
CA LEU A 113 -16.27 -4.06 4.21
C LEU A 113 -16.41 -3.02 3.09
N HIS A 114 -17.09 -3.36 1.99
CA HIS A 114 -17.09 -2.59 0.74
C HIS A 114 -17.44 -1.13 0.96
N HIS A 115 -18.55 -0.85 1.66
CA HIS A 115 -18.98 0.53 1.94
C HIS A 115 -17.96 1.33 2.77
N VAL A 116 -17.32 0.71 3.77
CA VAL A 116 -16.31 1.36 4.61
C VAL A 116 -15.06 1.68 3.80
N LEU A 117 -14.63 0.74 2.95
CA LEU A 117 -13.43 0.90 2.13
C LEU A 117 -13.65 1.88 0.97
N CYS A 118 -14.85 1.94 0.38
CA CYS A 118 -15.19 2.94 -0.63
C CYS A 118 -15.35 4.34 -0.02
N TYR A 119 -15.98 4.45 1.16
CA TYR A 119 -16.07 5.72 1.88
C TYR A 119 -14.68 6.31 2.19
N ARG A 120 -13.73 5.45 2.59
CA ARG A 120 -12.33 5.81 2.83
C ARG A 120 -11.69 6.52 1.63
N LEU A 121 -11.88 6.00 0.42
CA LEU A 121 -11.27 6.57 -0.79
C LEU A 121 -11.79 7.97 -1.13
N ARG A 122 -12.98 8.34 -0.64
CA ARG A 122 -13.62 9.63 -0.94
C ARG A 122 -13.22 10.76 0.01
N THR A 123 -12.78 10.44 1.22
CA THR A 123 -12.83 11.39 2.35
C THR A 123 -11.47 11.81 2.90
N SER A 124 -10.37 11.12 2.54
CA SER A 124 -9.06 11.45 3.09
C SER A 124 -7.91 11.10 2.14
N SER A 125 -6.72 11.66 2.39
CA SER A 125 -5.48 11.12 1.83
C SER A 125 -5.18 9.81 2.53
N VAL A 126 -5.50 8.72 1.86
CA VAL A 126 -5.42 7.36 2.39
C VAL A 126 -3.97 6.90 2.55
N THR A 127 -3.60 6.37 3.72
CA THR A 127 -2.32 5.66 3.88
C THR A 127 -2.37 4.29 3.20
N PRO A 128 -1.50 3.98 2.23
CA PRO A 128 -1.50 2.68 1.57
C PRO A 128 -1.04 1.55 2.51
N LEU A 129 -1.65 0.37 2.39
CA LEU A 129 -1.29 -0.81 3.18
C LEU A 129 -0.43 -1.77 2.37
N GLY A 130 0.55 -2.40 3.00
CA GLY A 130 1.34 -3.47 2.36
C GLY A 130 0.51 -4.75 2.14
N PRO A 131 0.95 -5.65 1.25
CA PRO A 131 0.28 -6.93 0.99
C PRO A 131 0.00 -7.78 2.24
N SER A 132 0.91 -7.78 3.22
CA SER A 132 0.71 -8.55 4.45
C SER A 132 -0.49 -8.03 5.25
N ARG A 133 -0.58 -6.71 5.46
CA ARG A 133 -1.70 -6.09 6.20
C ARG A 133 -3.03 -6.33 5.47
N TRP A 134 -3.05 -6.25 4.14
CA TRP A 134 -4.25 -6.57 3.35
C TRP A 134 -4.70 -8.02 3.52
N ARG A 135 -3.77 -8.99 3.55
CA ARG A 135 -4.13 -10.39 3.84
C ARG A 135 -4.67 -10.56 5.26
N THR A 136 -4.16 -9.82 6.25
CA THR A 136 -4.71 -9.80 7.61
C THR A 136 -6.16 -9.31 7.61
N VAL A 137 -6.45 -8.20 6.92
CA VAL A 137 -7.81 -7.65 6.80
C VAL A 137 -8.76 -8.64 6.12
N LEU A 138 -8.39 -9.15 4.94
CA LEU A 138 -9.24 -10.07 4.16
C LEU A 138 -9.39 -11.46 4.83
N GLY A 139 -8.38 -11.89 5.58
CA GLY A 139 -8.32 -13.19 6.22
C GLY A 139 -9.09 -13.30 7.54
N ILE A 140 -9.70 -12.21 8.03
CA ILE A 140 -10.31 -12.16 9.35
C ILE A 140 -11.33 -13.29 9.62
N LYS A 141 -12.12 -13.70 8.61
CA LYS A 141 -13.13 -14.77 8.74
C LYS A 141 -12.57 -16.19 8.78
N LYS A 142 -11.40 -16.44 8.18
CA LYS A 142 -10.77 -17.76 8.21
C LYS A 142 -10.08 -18.06 9.54
N MET A 143 -9.89 -17.03 10.35
CA MET A 143 -9.30 -17.11 11.66
C MET A 143 -10.43 -17.33 12.66
N ALA A 144 -11.03 -18.52 12.62
CA ALA A 144 -12.02 -18.92 13.62
C ALA A 144 -11.49 -18.54 15.01
N PHE A 145 -12.27 -17.75 15.76
CA PHE A 145 -11.90 -17.06 16.99
C PHE A 145 -11.61 -17.99 18.18
N LYS A 146 -10.84 -19.06 17.97
CA LYS A 146 -10.26 -19.87 19.02
C LYS A 146 -8.84 -19.35 19.24
N GLU A 147 -8.58 -18.91 20.47
CA GLU A 147 -7.29 -18.44 21.03
C GLU A 147 -6.97 -16.93 20.99
N LYS A 148 -6.16 -16.50 21.97
CA LYS A 148 -5.66 -15.12 22.19
C LYS A 148 -5.06 -14.46 20.94
N LYS A 149 -4.54 -15.25 20.00
CA LYS A 149 -3.94 -14.78 18.74
C LYS A 149 -4.99 -14.18 17.80
N ALA A 150 -6.20 -14.76 17.76
CA ALA A 150 -7.32 -14.25 16.96
C ALA A 150 -7.84 -12.91 17.49
N ALA A 151 -7.88 -12.73 18.82
CA ALA A 151 -8.25 -11.46 19.44
C ALA A 151 -7.26 -10.32 19.12
N LYS A 152 -5.94 -10.61 19.16
CA LYS A 152 -4.91 -9.64 18.79
C LYS A 152 -5.02 -9.22 17.32
N GLN A 153 -5.25 -10.17 16.41
CA GLN A 153 -5.40 -9.88 14.99
C GLN A 153 -6.71 -9.17 14.66
N LYS A 154 -7.80 -9.48 15.37
CA LYS A 154 -9.04 -8.71 15.29
C LYS A 154 -8.81 -7.25 15.71
N ALA A 155 -8.16 -7.04 16.84
CA ALA A 155 -7.79 -5.70 17.31
C ALA A 155 -6.89 -4.97 16.30
N GLU A 156 -5.96 -5.66 15.64
CA GLU A 156 -5.14 -5.09 14.57
C GLU A 156 -5.99 -4.67 13.36
N VAL A 157 -6.97 -5.49 12.94
CA VAL A 157 -7.89 -5.11 11.84
C VAL A 157 -8.82 -3.97 12.24
N GLU A 158 -9.32 -3.96 13.48
CA GLU A 158 -10.09 -2.83 14.02
C GLU A 158 -9.25 -1.57 14.05
N GLU A 159 -8.00 -1.64 14.50
CA GLU A 159 -7.07 -0.52 14.48
C GLU A 159 -6.82 -0.03 13.05
N ILE A 160 -6.58 -0.95 12.10
CA ILE A 160 -6.45 -0.61 10.68
C ILE A 160 -7.72 0.11 10.19
N LEU A 161 -8.90 -0.42 10.46
CA LEU A 161 -10.17 0.15 9.98
C LEU A 161 -10.56 1.45 10.72
N MET A 162 -10.16 1.61 11.98
CA MET A 162 -10.37 2.83 12.76
C MET A 162 -9.38 3.93 12.38
N GLU A 163 -8.11 3.61 12.13
CA GLU A 163 -7.13 4.52 11.51
C GLU A 163 -7.72 5.05 10.19
N ILE A 164 -8.35 4.16 9.43
CA ILE A 164 -9.02 4.47 8.16
C ILE A 164 -10.21 5.42 8.34
N LEU A 165 -11.07 5.23 9.35
CA LEU A 165 -12.24 6.09 9.57
C LEU A 165 -11.92 7.42 10.26
N LYS A 166 -10.98 7.45 11.20
CA LYS A 166 -10.60 8.69 11.91
C LYS A 166 -10.03 9.74 10.94
N ASN A 167 -9.22 9.31 9.98
CA ASN A 167 -8.66 10.19 8.95
C ASN A 167 -9.73 10.78 8.02
N ALA A 168 -10.92 10.17 7.96
CA ALA A 168 -12.08 10.64 7.20
C ALA A 168 -12.98 11.63 7.98
N GLY A 169 -12.54 12.12 9.15
CA GLY A 169 -13.31 13.06 9.98
C GLY A 169 -14.53 12.46 10.65
N ASN A 170 -14.64 11.12 10.65
CA ASN A 170 -15.82 10.42 11.16
C ASN A 170 -15.50 9.81 12.54
N THR A 171 -16.35 10.07 13.53
CA THR A 171 -16.28 9.48 14.89
C THR A 171 -16.92 8.10 14.98
N THR A 172 -17.46 7.59 13.87
CA THR A 172 -18.10 6.28 13.81
C THR A 172 -17.09 5.19 14.11
N SER A 173 -17.35 4.39 15.15
CA SER A 173 -16.54 3.21 15.47
C SER A 173 -16.87 2.05 14.55
N VAL A 174 -15.87 1.46 13.90
CA VAL A 174 -16.03 0.13 13.26
C VAL A 174 -16.14 -0.91 14.35
N ASN A 175 -17.32 -1.50 14.50
CA ASN A 175 -17.51 -2.68 15.34
C ASN A 175 -17.47 -3.93 14.46
N LEU A 176 -16.42 -4.74 14.59
CA LEU A 176 -16.27 -6.00 13.86
C LEU A 176 -17.02 -7.18 14.49
N ASP A 177 -17.59 -7.06 15.70
CA ASP A 177 -18.48 -8.08 16.31
C ASP A 177 -19.67 -8.39 15.40
N ARG A 178 -20.11 -7.39 14.62
CA ARG A 178 -21.22 -7.55 13.68
C ARG A 178 -20.79 -8.01 12.29
N LEU A 179 -19.50 -8.14 12.02
CA LEU A 179 -18.99 -8.52 10.70
C LEU A 179 -19.54 -9.89 10.29
N ASP A 180 -19.67 -10.85 11.22
CA ASP A 180 -20.23 -12.16 10.91
C ASP A 180 -21.72 -12.09 10.51
N THR A 181 -22.48 -11.23 11.19
CA THR A 181 -23.90 -10.98 10.90
C THR A 181 -24.15 -10.07 9.70
N ALA A 182 -23.13 -9.35 9.21
CA ALA A 182 -23.28 -8.45 8.07
C ALA A 182 -23.70 -9.25 6.83
N LYS A 183 -24.73 -8.77 6.14
CA LYS A 183 -25.21 -9.36 4.88
C LYS A 183 -24.14 -9.17 3.80
N VAL A 184 -23.98 -10.18 2.97
CA VAL A 184 -23.13 -10.12 1.79
C VAL A 184 -24.03 -9.75 0.62
N GLU A 185 -23.81 -8.56 0.08
CA GLU A 185 -24.62 -8.01 -1.01
C GLU A 185 -23.71 -7.49 -2.13
N TRP A 186 -24.19 -7.60 -3.36
CA TRP A 186 -23.57 -7.02 -4.56
C TRP A 186 -24.64 -6.30 -5.37
N ASN A 187 -24.42 -5.02 -5.68
CA ASN A 187 -25.41 -4.18 -6.37
C ASN A 187 -26.82 -4.22 -5.75
N GLY A 188 -26.89 -4.18 -4.42
CA GLY A 188 -28.15 -4.20 -3.66
C GLY A 188 -28.85 -5.56 -3.60
N SER A 189 -28.24 -6.62 -4.12
CA SER A 189 -28.80 -7.98 -4.09
C SER A 189 -27.96 -8.90 -3.21
N PRO A 190 -28.57 -9.76 -2.37
CA PRO A 190 -27.86 -10.78 -1.60
C PRO A 190 -27.02 -11.68 -2.52
N LEU A 191 -25.78 -11.98 -2.10
CA LEU A 191 -24.86 -12.79 -2.87
C LEU A 191 -24.23 -13.88 -1.99
N GLU A 192 -24.45 -15.13 -2.37
CA GLU A 192 -23.70 -16.26 -1.82
C GLU A 192 -22.45 -16.49 -2.68
N VAL A 193 -21.28 -16.08 -2.17
CA VAL A 193 -20.02 -16.07 -2.93
C VAL A 193 -19.60 -17.48 -3.35
N SER A 194 -19.86 -18.48 -2.52
CA SER A 194 -19.45 -19.87 -2.78
C SER A 194 -20.11 -20.49 -4.01
N THR A 195 -21.31 -20.02 -4.35
CA THR A 195 -22.12 -20.50 -5.49
C THR A 195 -22.33 -19.43 -6.55
N ALA A 196 -21.68 -18.27 -6.42
CA ALA A 196 -21.86 -17.15 -7.33
C ALA A 196 -21.35 -17.49 -8.74
N PRO A 197 -22.06 -17.07 -9.81
CA PRO A 197 -21.56 -17.22 -11.17
C PRO A 197 -20.22 -16.52 -11.36
N THR A 198 -19.31 -17.12 -12.13
CA THR A 198 -17.98 -16.56 -12.44
C THR A 198 -18.06 -15.13 -12.99
N ALA A 199 -19.09 -14.82 -13.79
CA ALA A 199 -19.32 -13.47 -14.31
C ALA A 199 -19.48 -12.43 -13.18
N LYS A 200 -20.20 -12.76 -12.12
CA LYS A 200 -20.38 -11.89 -10.95
C LYS A 200 -19.08 -11.71 -10.16
N LEU A 201 -18.31 -12.79 -10.01
CA LEU A 201 -17.01 -12.72 -9.36
C LEU A 201 -16.02 -11.84 -10.16
N LYS A 202 -16.07 -11.89 -11.49
CA LYS A 202 -15.32 -10.99 -12.38
C LYS A 202 -15.73 -9.53 -12.20
N GLU A 203 -17.04 -9.24 -12.15
CA GLU A 203 -17.54 -7.88 -11.90
C GLU A 203 -16.98 -7.32 -10.58
N ILE A 204 -16.95 -8.13 -9.52
CA ILE A 204 -16.43 -7.72 -8.21
C ILE A 204 -14.93 -7.41 -8.27
N LEU A 205 -14.14 -8.28 -8.91
CA LEU A 205 -12.70 -8.02 -9.06
C LEU A 205 -12.40 -6.86 -10.00
N TRP A 206 -13.25 -6.64 -11.01
CA TRP A 206 -13.18 -5.48 -11.89
C TRP A 206 -13.38 -4.18 -11.11
N GLU A 207 -14.40 -4.10 -10.26
CA GLU A 207 -14.64 -2.91 -9.43
C GLU A 207 -13.42 -2.61 -8.53
N LEU A 208 -12.81 -3.63 -7.93
CA LEU A 208 -11.57 -3.45 -7.16
C LEU A 208 -10.43 -2.83 -7.98
N PHE A 209 -10.24 -3.29 -9.23
CA PHE A 209 -9.26 -2.69 -10.14
C PHE A 209 -9.62 -1.23 -10.45
N GLU A 210 -10.87 -0.99 -10.81
CA GLU A 210 -11.36 0.32 -11.22
C GLU A 210 -11.25 1.34 -10.09
N LEU A 211 -11.73 1.02 -8.89
CA LEU A 211 -11.63 1.89 -7.72
C LEU A 211 -10.17 2.20 -7.36
N SER A 212 -9.29 1.19 -7.44
CA SER A 212 -7.86 1.38 -7.19
C SER A 212 -7.25 2.35 -8.22
N PHE A 213 -7.54 2.12 -9.51
CA PHE A 213 -7.04 2.95 -10.60
C PHE A 213 -7.55 4.39 -10.52
N GLN A 214 -8.85 4.59 -10.31
CA GLN A 214 -9.46 5.92 -10.18
C GLN A 214 -8.82 6.70 -9.03
N TYR A 215 -8.62 6.04 -7.88
CA TYR A 215 -7.99 6.68 -6.73
C TYR A 215 -6.51 6.99 -6.99
N GLU A 216 -5.74 6.08 -7.60
CA GLU A 216 -4.34 6.33 -7.97
C GLU A 216 -4.21 7.50 -8.96
N LEU A 217 -5.11 7.58 -9.94
CA LEU A 217 -5.19 8.69 -10.89
C LEU A 217 -5.50 10.02 -10.19
N LEU A 218 -6.46 10.04 -9.27
CA LEU A 218 -6.79 11.21 -8.45
C LEU A 218 -5.61 11.66 -7.59
N MET A 219 -4.89 10.72 -6.99
CA MET A 219 -3.70 11.03 -6.18
C MET A 219 -2.55 11.55 -7.03
N MET A 220 -2.38 11.03 -8.24
CA MET A 220 -1.42 11.53 -9.21
C MET A 220 -1.78 12.97 -9.62
N ASP A 221 -3.06 13.24 -9.93
CA ASP A 221 -3.55 14.57 -10.28
C ASP A 221 -3.28 15.60 -9.17
N ARG A 222 -3.69 15.27 -7.94
CA ARG A 222 -3.42 16.10 -6.75
C ARG A 222 -1.93 16.39 -6.55
N ARG A 223 -1.07 15.40 -6.81
CA ARG A 223 0.37 15.52 -6.59
C ARG A 223 1.07 16.37 -7.65
N PHE A 224 0.71 16.22 -8.92
CA PHE A 224 1.44 16.85 -10.02
C PHE A 224 0.78 18.12 -10.55
N TYR A 225 -0.54 18.23 -10.45
CA TYR A 225 -1.31 19.33 -11.01
C TYR A 225 -2.04 20.17 -9.95
N GLY A 226 -1.81 19.90 -8.66
CA GLY A 226 -2.40 20.65 -7.55
C GLY A 226 -3.87 20.31 -7.26
N GLY A 227 -4.43 19.35 -7.99
CA GLY A 227 -5.82 18.90 -7.88
C GLY A 227 -6.83 19.94 -8.38
N LEU A 228 -8.02 19.48 -8.78
CA LEU A 228 -9.19 20.35 -8.83
C LEU A 228 -9.41 20.90 -7.41
N LYS A 229 -9.17 22.20 -7.22
CA LYS A 229 -9.67 22.90 -6.02
C LYS A 229 -11.20 22.79 -6.05
N PRO A 230 -11.84 22.35 -4.96
CA PRO A 230 -13.30 22.30 -4.89
C PRO A 230 -13.91 23.68 -5.16
#